data_AF-A0A9W8X9N6-F1
#
_entry.id   AF-A0A9W8X9N6-F1
#
_cell.length_a   1.000
_cell.length_b   1.000
_cell.length_c   1.000
_cell.angle_alpha   90.00
_cell.angle_beta   90.00
_cell.angle_gamma   90.00
#
_symmetry.space_group_name_H-M   'P 1'
#
loop_
_entity.id
_entity.type
_entity.pdbx_description
1 polymer ?
#
loop_
_entity_poly.entity_id
_entity_poly.type
_entity_poly.pdbx_seq_one_letter_code
_entity_poly.pdbx_strand_id
1 'polypeptide(L)'
;HKSANDEDFEHINQFFKRVLAEDKWLCNLTQSNLNAGIYVNGQLHSTHEQGPLYFQSLVKKAVKDHKQQEQKLGEEIWPARQKVNTPEISKELQFCSGLACGKGNQSILNW
;
A
#
# COMPACT_ATOMS: atom_id res chain seq x y z
N HIS A 1 5.44 10.22 -35.03
CA HIS A 1 6.17 11.40 -35.55
C HIS A 1 6.64 11.08 -36.96
N LYS A 2 6.45 11.96 -37.96
CA LYS A 2 6.93 11.71 -39.34
C LYS A 2 8.41 12.10 -39.57
N SER A 3 9.08 12.63 -38.55
CA SER A 3 10.42 13.23 -38.64
C SER A 3 11.34 12.88 -37.47
N ALA A 4 10.95 11.96 -36.59
CA ALA A 4 11.85 11.48 -35.54
C ALA A 4 12.79 10.46 -36.17
N ASN A 5 14.10 10.70 -36.12
CA ASN A 5 15.09 9.75 -36.59
C ASN A 5 15.31 8.66 -35.52
N ASP A 6 15.83 7.51 -35.92
CA ASP A 6 16.05 6.38 -35.01
C ASP A 6 17.14 6.69 -33.96
N GLU A 7 18.06 7.60 -34.28
CA GLU A 7 19.15 8.02 -33.39
C GLU A 7 18.63 8.82 -32.18
N ASP A 8 17.75 9.78 -32.40
CA ASP A 8 17.06 10.58 -31.39
C ASP A 8 16.18 9.69 -30.51
N PHE A 9 15.49 8.72 -31.12
CA PHE A 9 14.72 7.73 -30.38
C PHE A 9 15.63 6.91 -29.47
N GLU A 10 16.73 6.36 -30.00
CA GLU A 10 17.60 5.49 -29.23
C GLU A 10 18.35 6.27 -28.14
N HIS A 11 18.74 7.52 -28.41
CA HIS A 11 19.32 8.41 -27.40
C HIS A 11 18.37 8.60 -26.21
N ILE A 12 17.11 8.95 -26.49
CA ILE A 12 16.08 9.13 -25.46
C ILE A 12 15.81 7.81 -24.73
N ASN A 13 15.68 6.71 -25.46
CA ASN A 13 15.43 5.38 -24.92
C ASN A 13 16.53 4.93 -23.94
N GLN A 14 17.80 5.09 -24.32
CA GLN A 14 18.94 4.76 -23.46
C GLN A 14 18.99 5.66 -22.22
N PHE A 15 18.75 6.96 -22.39
CA PHE A 15 18.68 7.89 -21.28
C PHE A 15 17.59 7.49 -20.27
N PHE A 16 16.36 7.22 -20.74
CA PHE A 16 15.26 6.78 -19.88
C PHE A 16 15.57 5.47 -19.17
N LYS A 17 16.11 4.47 -19.90
CA LYS A 17 16.50 3.18 -19.30
C LYS A 17 17.52 3.36 -18.18
N ARG A 18 18.51 4.25 -18.36
CA ARG A 18 19.51 4.55 -17.34
C ARG A 18 18.87 5.20 -16.11
N VAL A 19 18.09 6.27 -16.29
CA VAL A 19 17.43 6.97 -15.18
C VAL A 19 16.53 6.02 -14.39
N LEU A 20 15.71 5.21 -15.06
CA LEU A 20 14.83 4.24 -14.39
C LEU A 20 15.62 3.14 -13.65
N ALA A 21 16.77 2.72 -14.17
CA ALA A 21 17.64 1.77 -13.49
C ALA A 21 18.26 2.39 -12.22
N GLU A 22 18.70 3.64 -12.28
CA GLU A 22 19.21 4.39 -11.12
C GLU A 22 18.13 4.54 -10.05
N ASP A 23 16.91 4.96 -10.43
CA ASP A 23 15.77 5.11 -9.52
C ASP A 23 15.39 3.79 -8.85
N LYS A 24 15.45 2.67 -9.58
CA LYS A 24 15.21 1.33 -9.02
C LYS A 24 16.19 1.00 -7.89
N TRP A 25 17.48 1.28 -8.08
CA TRP A 25 18.49 1.02 -7.05
C TRP A 25 18.29 1.92 -5.84
N LEU A 26 18.01 3.21 -6.06
CA LEU A 26 17.72 4.15 -4.97
C LEU A 26 16.53 3.71 -4.11
N CYS A 27 15.43 3.29 -4.74
CA CYS A 27 14.25 2.78 -4.03
C CYS A 27 14.56 1.52 -3.22
N ASN A 28 15.26 0.55 -3.82
CA ASN A 28 15.58 -0.71 -3.15
C ASN A 28 16.49 -0.52 -1.93
N LEU A 29 17.54 0.31 -2.07
CA LEU A 29 18.46 0.59 -0.97
C LEU A 29 17.76 1.39 0.14
N THR A 30 16.89 2.34 -0.21
CA THR A 30 16.05 3.05 0.76
C THR A 30 15.17 2.08 1.53
N GLN A 31 14.51 1.14 0.84
CA GLN A 31 13.69 0.11 1.51
C GLN A 31 14.52 -0.79 2.43
N SER A 32 15.73 -1.17 2.02
CA SER A 32 16.65 -1.93 2.87
C SER A 32 17.00 -1.17 4.15
N ASN A 33 17.27 0.13 4.05
CA ASN A 33 17.57 0.98 5.21
C ASN A 33 16.36 1.15 6.13
N LEU A 34 15.16 1.29 5.57
CA LEU A 34 13.91 1.31 6.34
C LEU A 34 13.71 -0.02 7.09
N ASN A 35 13.95 -1.16 6.44
CA ASN A 35 13.83 -2.48 7.05
C ASN A 35 14.85 -2.71 8.17
N ALA A 36 16.03 -2.11 8.09
CA ALA A 36 17.04 -2.16 9.13
C ALA A 36 16.62 -1.40 10.41
N GLY A 37 15.53 -0.61 10.36
CA GLY A 37 14.99 0.10 11.53
C GLY A 37 15.83 1.29 11.99
N ILE A 38 16.90 1.64 11.26
CA ILE A 38 17.72 2.83 11.55
C ILE A 38 16.88 4.11 11.39
N TYR A 39 15.88 4.05 10.51
CA TYR A 39 14.95 5.13 10.28
C TYR A 39 13.51 4.65 10.55
N VAL A 40 12.86 5.26 11.54
CA VAL A 40 11.51 4.86 11.98
C VAL A 40 10.46 5.92 11.67
N ASN A 41 10.81 7.20 11.76
CA ASN A 41 9.89 8.32 11.52
C ASN A 41 10.65 9.60 11.16
N GLY A 42 9.96 10.54 10.48
CA GLY A 42 10.49 11.85 10.09
C GLY A 42 10.42 12.10 8.58
N GLN A 43 11.29 12.99 8.09
CA GLN A 43 11.60 13.17 6.67
C GLN A 43 12.94 12.49 6.30
N LEU A 44 13.03 11.77 5.18
CA LEU A 44 14.33 11.23 4.71
C LEU A 44 15.18 12.37 4.13
N HIS A 45 14.53 13.38 3.54
CA HIS A 45 15.16 14.59 3.03
C HIS A 45 14.49 15.85 3.60
N SER A 46 15.30 16.76 4.16
CA SER A 46 14.84 17.94 4.91
C SER A 46 13.98 18.94 4.12
N THR A 47 14.23 19.13 2.82
CA THR A 47 13.55 20.16 1.99
C THR A 47 12.73 19.63 0.81
N HIS A 48 12.94 18.40 0.35
CA HIS A 48 12.40 17.91 -0.93
C HIS A 48 11.32 16.83 -0.80
N GLU A 49 10.66 16.73 0.36
CA GLU A 49 9.64 15.69 0.62
C GLU A 49 8.20 16.18 0.72
N GLN A 50 7.93 17.44 0.41
CA GLN A 50 6.56 17.98 0.56
C GLN A 50 5.52 17.18 -0.25
N GLY A 51 5.86 16.76 -1.47
CA GLY A 51 5.00 15.90 -2.30
C GLY A 51 4.76 14.52 -1.68
N PRO A 52 5.82 13.73 -1.40
CA PRO A 52 5.71 12.44 -0.71
C PRO A 52 4.95 12.52 0.62
N LEU A 53 5.23 13.51 1.47
CA LEU A 53 4.54 13.70 2.75
C LEU A 53 3.05 13.98 2.57
N TYR A 54 2.69 14.83 1.61
CA TYR A 54 1.29 15.08 1.29
C TYR A 54 0.59 13.79 0.85
N PHE A 55 1.20 13.01 -0.05
CA PHE A 55 0.65 11.72 -0.47
C PHE A 55 0.51 10.74 0.70
N GLN A 56 1.52 10.62 1.56
CA GLN A 56 1.45 9.80 2.78
C GLN A 56 0.29 10.24 3.69
N SER A 57 0.04 11.54 3.81
CA SER A 57 -1.09 12.07 4.59
C SER A 57 -2.44 11.64 4.03
N LEU A 58 -2.59 11.61 2.70
CA LEU A 58 -3.80 11.15 2.02
C LEU A 58 -4.04 9.66 2.25
N VAL A 59 -3.00 8.84 2.11
CA VAL A 59 -3.08 7.39 2.37
C VAL A 59 -3.45 7.13 3.82
N LYS A 60 -2.78 7.80 4.77
CA LYS A 60 -3.06 7.69 6.21
C LYS A 60 -4.51 8.06 6.52
N LYS A 61 -5.02 9.14 5.92
CA LYS A 61 -6.42 9.54 6.06
C LYS A 61 -7.35 8.46 5.52
N ALA A 62 -7.14 7.99 4.30
CA ALA A 62 -7.99 6.97 3.68
C ALA A 62 -8.08 5.68 4.51
N VAL A 63 -6.94 5.20 5.02
CA VAL A 63 -6.90 3.99 5.88
C VAL A 63 -7.64 4.22 7.20
N LYS A 64 -7.43 5.38 7.85
CA LYS A 64 -8.11 5.71 9.11
C LYS A 64 -9.61 5.89 8.93
N ASP A 65 -10.04 6.59 7.89
CA ASP A 65 -11.44 6.83 7.58
C ASP A 65 -12.15 5.50 7.27
N HIS A 66 -11.52 4.63 6.49
CA HIS A 66 -12.03 3.28 6.24
C HIS A 66 -12.18 2.49 7.55
N LYS A 67 -11.16 2.52 8.40
CA LYS A 67 -11.21 1.80 9.69
C LYS A 67 -12.33 2.32 10.60
N GLN A 68 -12.53 3.62 10.63
CA GLN A 68 -13.60 4.25 11.41
C GLN A 68 -14.98 3.80 10.89
N GLN A 69 -15.14 3.64 9.58
CA GLN A 69 -16.39 3.16 9.00
C GLN A 69 -16.67 1.70 9.38
N GLU A 70 -15.67 0.83 9.34
CA GLU A 70 -15.81 -0.56 9.82
C GLU A 70 -16.24 -0.61 11.29
N GLN A 71 -15.62 0.21 12.14
CA GLN A 71 -15.96 0.29 13.57
C GLN A 71 -17.40 0.76 13.80
N LYS A 72 -17.88 1.73 13.01
CA LYS A 72 -19.27 2.21 13.08
C LYS A 72 -20.28 1.15 12.65
N LEU A 73 -19.93 0.33 11.65
CA LEU A 73 -20.79 -0.76 11.16
C LEU A 73 -20.69 -2.01 12.05
N GLY A 74 -19.63 -2.14 12.84
CA GLY A 74 -19.34 -3.35 13.63
C GLY A 74 -18.84 -4.51 12.78
N GLU A 75 -18.56 -4.29 11.50
CA GLU A 75 -18.13 -5.30 10.54
C GLU A 75 -17.07 -4.76 9.57
N GLU A 76 -16.36 -5.67 8.90
CA GLU A 76 -15.37 -5.31 7.89
C GLU A 76 -16.01 -4.96 6.56
N ILE A 77 -15.44 -3.97 5.89
CA ILE A 77 -15.92 -3.54 4.58
C ILE A 77 -15.05 -4.20 3.52
N TRP A 78 -15.62 -5.19 2.83
CA TRP A 78 -14.94 -5.90 1.74
C TRP A 78 -15.58 -5.54 0.40
N PRO A 79 -15.04 -4.57 -0.37
CA PRO A 79 -15.68 -4.09 -1.60
C PRO A 79 -15.87 -5.18 -2.66
N ALA A 80 -14.93 -6.13 -2.72
CA ALA A 80 -14.96 -7.24 -3.67
C ALA A 80 -15.77 -8.46 -3.19
N ARG A 81 -16.28 -8.47 -1.95
CA ARG A 81 -17.01 -9.61 -1.41
C ARG A 81 -18.42 -9.66 -1.98
N GLN A 82 -18.77 -10.78 -2.60
CA GLN A 82 -20.10 -11.00 -3.13
C GLN A 82 -21.12 -11.01 -1.98
N LYS A 83 -22.13 -10.14 -2.07
CA LYS A 83 -23.25 -10.10 -1.12
C LYS A 83 -24.30 -11.13 -1.55
N VAL A 84 -24.06 -12.40 -1.23
CA VAL A 84 -25.03 -13.47 -1.49
C VAL A 84 -25.88 -13.69 -0.25
N ASN A 85 -27.17 -13.37 -0.35
CA ASN A 85 -28.13 -13.51 0.74
C ASN A 85 -28.87 -14.85 0.64
N THR A 86 -28.13 -15.97 0.78
CA THR A 86 -28.76 -17.28 1.01
C THR A 86 -28.56 -17.72 2.46
N PRO A 87 -29.52 -18.45 3.05
CA PRO A 87 -29.42 -18.95 4.42
C PRO A 87 -28.18 -19.82 4.66
N GLU A 88 -27.76 -20.60 3.67
CA GLU A 88 -26.62 -21.50 3.73
C GLU A 88 -25.31 -20.73 3.83
N ILE A 89 -25.11 -19.74 2.96
CA ILE A 89 -23.91 -18.90 2.97
C ILE A 89 -23.84 -18.07 4.24
N SER A 90 -24.98 -17.59 4.75
CA SER A 90 -25.03 -16.86 6.03
C SER A 90 -24.48 -17.71 7.20
N LYS A 91 -24.84 -19.00 7.26
CA LYS A 91 -24.32 -19.94 8.27
C LYS A 91 -22.81 -20.17 8.14
N GLU A 92 -22.31 -20.33 6.92
CA GLU A 92 -20.87 -20.49 6.65
C GLU A 92 -20.08 -19.25 7.05
N LEU A 93 -20.60 -18.05 6.75
CA LEU A 93 -19.98 -16.79 7.12
C LEU A 93 -19.96 -16.59 8.64
N GLN A 94 -21.04 -16.95 9.34
CA GLN A 94 -21.08 -16.94 10.80
C GLN A 94 -20.06 -17.92 11.40
N PHE A 95 -19.97 -19.14 10.86
CA PHE A 95 -18.96 -20.12 11.29
C PHE A 95 -17.53 -19.58 11.12
N CYS A 96 -17.20 -19.06 9.94
CA CYS A 96 -15.89 -18.48 9.65
C CYS A 96 -15.55 -17.29 10.56
N SER A 97 -16.54 -16.44 10.90
CA SER A 97 -16.34 -15.29 11.78
C SER A 97 -15.99 -15.68 13.23
N GLY A 98 -16.40 -16.88 13.67
CA GLY A 98 -16.14 -17.39 15.02
C GLY A 98 -14.85 -18.21 15.18
N LEU A 99 -14.10 -18.45 14.09
CA LEU A 99 -12.81 -19.13 14.16
C LEU A 99 -11.75 -18.27 14.88
N ALA A 100 -10.68 -18.89 15.39
CA ALA A 100 -9.59 -18.19 16.07
C ALA A 100 -8.85 -17.15 15.18
N CYS A 101 -8.99 -17.26 13.85
CA CYS A 101 -8.52 -16.26 12.88
C CYS A 101 -9.50 -15.08 12.72
N GLY A 102 -10.72 -15.20 13.25
CA GLY A 102 -11.73 -14.15 13.35
C GLY A 102 -11.49 -13.21 14.53
N LYS A 103 -12.05 -12.01 14.45
CA LYS A 103 -11.84 -10.96 15.46
C LYS A 103 -12.34 -11.41 16.84
N GLY A 104 -11.39 -11.59 17.77
CA GLY A 104 -11.67 -11.87 19.19
C GLY A 104 -10.63 -12.76 19.89
N ASN A 105 -9.85 -13.55 19.14
CA ASN A 105 -8.92 -14.54 19.69
C ASN A 105 -7.46 -14.37 19.22
N GLN A 106 -7.00 -13.14 19.00
CA GLN A 106 -5.57 -12.92 18.87
C GLN A 106 -4.96 -12.84 20.26
N SER A 107 -4.29 -13.94 20.64
CA SER A 107 -3.23 -13.90 21.65
C SER A 107 -2.33 -12.70 21.35
N ILE A 108 -2.04 -11.92 22.40
CA ILE A 108 -1.16 -10.77 22.36
C ILE A 108 0.13 -11.19 21.66
N LEU A 109 0.33 -10.73 20.42
CA LEU A 109 1.63 -10.78 19.78
C LEU A 109 2.47 -9.69 20.46
N ASN A 110 3.20 -10.09 21.50
CA ASN A 110 4.27 -9.28 22.06
C ASN A 110 5.40 -9.22 21.03
N TRP A 111 5.67 -8.02 20.52
CA TRP A 111 6.92 -7.67 19.84
C TRP A 111 8.01 -7.45 20.88
#